data_AF-A0A2X1BFY1-F1
#
_entry.id   AF-A0A2X1BFY1-F1
#
_cell.length_a   1.000
_cell.length_b   1.000
_cell.length_c   1.000
_cell.angle_alpha   90.00
_cell.angle_beta   90.00
_cell.angle_gamma   90.00
#
_symmetry.space_group_name_H-M   'P 1'
#
loop_
_entity.id
_entity.type
_entity.pdbx_description
1 polymer ?
#
loop_
_entity_poly.entity_id
_entity_poly.type
_entity_poly.pdbx_seq_one_letter_code
_entity_poly.pdbx_strand_id
1 'polypeptide(L)'
;MPNLSDYAPLLTRFNSILRQPTDLLIEDDPTNPENTVIKITFYFISGFYGETRLRVREWYDKNDNKIQYRYSWEKNCKKPGHISAWENEHHKVPHSVESAPHHHHHIPGEREKLQSNWTIRDLESVLTIVEEFIVSNKEYNSKLL
;
A
#
# COMPACT_ATOMS: atom_id res chain seq x y z
N MET A 1 -2.90 20.23 -1.56
CA MET A 1 -1.68 19.41 -1.51
C MET A 1 -1.67 18.72 -0.17
N PRO A 2 -1.45 17.40 -0.17
CA PRO A 2 -1.54 16.59 1.03
C PRO A 2 -0.39 16.92 1.97
N ASN A 3 -0.68 16.93 3.27
CA ASN A 3 0.22 17.31 4.33
C ASN A 3 0.33 16.20 5.39
N LEU A 4 1.30 16.31 6.29
CA LEU A 4 1.50 15.32 7.37
C LEU A 4 0.27 15.17 8.28
N SER A 5 -0.46 16.27 8.55
CA SER A 5 -1.64 16.22 9.41
C SER A 5 -2.79 15.41 8.79
N ASP A 6 -2.83 15.25 7.47
CA ASP A 6 -3.84 14.43 6.80
C ASP A 6 -3.70 12.93 7.16
N TYR A 7 -2.50 12.50 7.57
CA TYR A 7 -2.22 11.12 8.00
C TYR A 7 -2.27 10.91 9.51
N ALA A 8 -2.34 11.99 10.30
CA ALA A 8 -2.40 11.90 11.76
C ALA A 8 -3.60 11.07 12.28
N PRO A 9 -4.82 11.17 11.69
CA PRO A 9 -5.93 10.30 12.07
C PRO A 9 -5.63 8.81 11.85
N LEU A 10 -4.98 8.46 10.74
CA LEU A 10 -4.60 7.08 10.43
C LEU A 10 -3.53 6.56 11.40
N LEU A 11 -2.50 7.37 11.67
CA LEU A 11 -1.46 7.04 12.65
C LEU A 11 -2.04 6.80 14.04
N THR A 12 -3.04 7.60 14.42
CA THR A 12 -3.75 7.45 15.70
C THR A 12 -4.59 6.17 15.72
N ARG A 13 -5.39 5.94 14.68
CA ARG A 13 -6.29 4.78 14.57
C ARG A 13 -5.53 3.45 14.61
N PHE A 14 -4.42 3.36 13.88
CA PHE A 14 -3.65 2.13 13.72
C PHE A 14 -2.42 2.06 14.64
N ASN A 15 -2.36 2.88 15.70
CA ASN A 15 -1.18 2.95 16.57
C ASN A 15 -0.81 1.61 17.22
N SER A 16 -1.78 0.71 17.40
CA SER A 16 -1.65 -0.58 18.07
C SER A 16 -0.81 -1.57 17.25
N ILE A 17 -0.80 -1.43 15.92
CA ILE A 17 -0.06 -2.30 15.00
C ILE A 17 1.21 -1.66 14.45
N LEU A 18 1.40 -0.35 14.65
CA LEU A 18 2.50 0.42 14.08
C LEU A 18 3.69 0.53 15.04
N ARG A 19 4.90 0.42 14.48
CA ARG A 19 6.14 0.86 15.11
C ARG A 19 6.41 2.30 14.71
N GLN A 20 6.76 3.13 15.68
CA GLN A 20 7.17 4.51 15.45
C GLN A 20 8.71 4.62 15.42
N PRO A 21 9.29 5.57 14.64
CA PRO A 21 8.62 6.52 13.75
C PRO A 21 8.30 5.95 12.35
N THR A 22 7.27 6.50 11.70
CA THR A 22 6.95 6.26 10.29
C THR A 22 7.82 7.14 9.37
N ASP A 23 8.35 6.59 8.28
CA ASP A 23 9.09 7.39 7.29
C ASP A 23 8.10 8.04 6.30
N LEU A 24 8.00 9.38 6.29
CA LEU A 24 7.21 10.14 5.31
C LEU A 24 8.14 10.99 4.42
N LEU A 25 7.91 10.91 3.12
CA LEU A 25 8.53 11.77 2.12
C LEU A 25 7.44 12.31 1.18
N ILE A 26 7.44 13.62 0.97
CA ILE A 26 6.60 14.30 -0.02
C ILE A 26 7.54 14.94 -1.03
N GLU A 27 7.35 14.64 -2.31
CA GLU A 27 8.17 15.14 -3.42
C GLU A 27 7.28 15.45 -4.64
N ASP A 28 7.77 16.30 -5.53
CA ASP A 28 7.13 16.48 -6.84
C ASP A 28 7.34 15.23 -7.69
N ASP A 29 6.38 14.90 -8.55
CA ASP A 29 6.51 13.78 -9.47
C ASP A 29 7.61 14.10 -10.50
N PRO A 30 8.70 13.31 -10.57
CA PRO A 30 9.80 13.56 -11.50
C PRO A 30 9.38 13.47 -12.97
N THR A 31 8.25 12.83 -13.27
CA THR A 31 7.70 12.69 -14.62
C THR A 31 6.69 13.78 -14.98
N ASN A 32 6.08 14.43 -13.98
CA ASN A 32 5.15 15.54 -14.16
C ASN A 32 5.20 16.47 -12.92
N PRO A 33 6.01 17.53 -12.93
CA PRO A 33 6.16 18.41 -11.77
C PRO A 33 4.88 19.13 -11.29
N GLU A 34 3.78 19.12 -12.06
CA GLU A 34 2.47 19.59 -11.58
C GLU A 34 1.79 18.62 -10.60
N ASN A 35 2.28 17.38 -10.52
CA ASN A 35 1.76 16.35 -9.63
C ASN A 35 2.63 16.20 -8.39
N THR A 36 2.00 15.84 -7.27
CA THR A 36 2.69 15.51 -6.01
C THR A 36 2.71 14.01 -5.79
N VAL A 37 3.85 13.49 -5.33
CA VAL A 37 4.00 12.10 -4.90
C VAL A 37 4.24 12.05 -3.41
N ILE A 38 3.42 11.27 -2.72
CA ILE A 38 3.61 10.93 -1.32
C ILE A 38 4.20 9.54 -1.24
N LYS A 39 5.23 9.37 -0.41
CA LYS A 39 5.80 8.07 -0.07
C LYS A 39 5.80 7.90 1.44
N ILE A 40 5.15 6.83 1.92
CA ILE A 40 5.10 6.51 3.35
C ILE A 40 5.60 5.08 3.54
N THR A 41 6.42 4.85 4.56
CA THR A 41 6.74 3.49 5.01
C THR A 41 6.27 3.30 6.44
N PHE A 42 5.23 2.48 6.59
CA PHE A 42 4.77 2.01 7.90
C PHE A 42 5.50 0.74 8.25
N TYR A 43 6.14 0.70 9.42
CA TYR A 43 6.68 -0.53 9.98
C TYR A 43 5.67 -1.11 10.97
N PHE A 44 5.37 -2.39 10.87
CA PHE A 44 4.44 -3.04 11.78
C PHE A 44 5.16 -3.75 12.92
N ILE A 45 4.45 -3.94 14.03
CA ILE A 45 4.87 -4.90 15.07
C ILE A 45 4.95 -6.32 14.47
N SER A 46 5.63 -7.23 15.17
CA SER A 46 5.77 -8.61 14.71
C SER A 46 4.43 -9.34 14.69
N GLY A 47 4.15 -9.99 13.57
CA GLY A 47 3.03 -10.93 13.40
C GLY A 47 3.51 -12.25 12.79
N PHE A 48 2.64 -12.91 12.02
CA PHE A 48 2.92 -14.25 11.47
C PHE A 48 4.19 -14.28 10.60
N TYR A 49 4.38 -13.24 9.78
CA TYR A 49 5.55 -13.11 8.92
C TYR A 49 6.75 -12.42 9.59
N GLY A 50 6.72 -12.25 10.91
CA GLY A 50 7.69 -11.46 11.66
C GLY A 50 7.47 -9.96 11.45
N GLU A 51 8.56 -9.20 11.42
CA GLU A 51 8.52 -7.77 11.13
C GLU A 51 8.20 -7.54 9.65
N THR A 52 7.15 -6.76 9.39
CA THR A 52 6.70 -6.42 8.04
C THR A 52 6.55 -4.91 7.90
N ARG A 53 6.40 -4.43 6.66
CA ARG A 53 6.20 -3.01 6.36
C ARG A 53 5.17 -2.82 5.25
N LEU A 54 4.46 -1.69 5.28
CA LEU A 54 3.62 -1.22 4.18
C LEU A 54 4.31 -0.03 3.49
N ARG A 55 4.65 -0.21 2.22
CA ARG A 55 5.15 0.86 1.35
C ARG A 55 3.97 1.49 0.62
N VAL A 56 3.72 2.75 0.93
CA VAL A 56 2.66 3.57 0.34
C VAL A 56 3.28 4.49 -0.69
N ARG A 57 2.65 4.58 -1.85
CA ARG A 57 2.83 5.65 -2.81
C ARG A 57 1.48 6.13 -3.29
N GLU A 58 1.25 7.43 -3.23
CA GLU A 58 0.05 8.06 -3.75
C GLU A 58 0.46 9.26 -4.61
N TRP A 59 -0.20 9.42 -5.77
CA TRP A 59 0.02 10.53 -6.68
C TRP A 59 -1.23 11.40 -6.71
N TYR A 60 -1.02 12.70 -6.64
CA TYR A 60 -2.06 13.72 -6.63
C TYR A 60 -1.85 14.68 -7.79
N ASP A 61 -2.95 15.06 -8.45
CA ASP A 61 -2.92 16.16 -9.40
C ASP A 61 -2.82 17.52 -8.68
N LYS A 62 -2.66 18.60 -9.45
CA LYS A 62 -2.62 19.98 -8.93
C LYS A 62 -3.86 20.44 -8.16
N ASN A 63 -4.98 19.73 -8.32
CA ASN A 63 -6.24 20.01 -7.63
C ASN A 63 -6.41 19.12 -6.38
N ASP A 64 -5.36 18.40 -5.97
CA ASP A 64 -5.37 17.50 -4.82
C ASP A 64 -6.22 16.25 -5.00
N ASN A 65 -6.54 15.87 -6.25
CA ASN A 65 -7.23 14.61 -6.51
C ASN A 65 -6.20 13.48 -6.61
N LYS A 66 -6.42 12.40 -5.85
CA LYS A 66 -5.63 11.18 -5.98
C LYS A 66 -5.88 10.52 -7.33
N ILE A 67 -4.86 10.47 -8.18
CA ILE A 67 -4.92 9.91 -9.54
C ILE A 67 -4.31 8.51 -9.62
N GLN A 68 -3.33 8.21 -8.77
CA GLN A 68 -2.67 6.90 -8.72
C GLN A 68 -2.30 6.53 -7.29
N TYR A 69 -2.23 5.23 -7.00
CA TYR A 69 -1.76 4.69 -5.74
C TYR A 69 -1.09 3.33 -5.92
N ARG A 70 -0.19 3.02 -4.99
CA ARG A 70 0.39 1.71 -4.74
C ARG A 70 0.56 1.53 -3.24
N TYR A 71 -0.04 0.47 -2.71
CA TYR A 71 0.13 0.05 -1.33
C TYR A 71 0.70 -1.37 -1.33
N SER A 72 1.94 -1.55 -0.92
CA SER A 72 2.64 -2.84 -0.97
C SER A 72 3.07 -3.31 0.41
N TRP A 73 2.48 -4.40 0.88
CA TRP A 73 2.79 -5.04 2.15
C TRP A 73 3.85 -6.12 1.96
N GLU A 74 4.95 -6.01 2.70
CA GLU A 74 6.17 -6.78 2.48
C GLU A 74 6.81 -7.26 3.79
N LYS A 75 7.45 -8.42 3.72
CA LYS A 75 8.38 -8.92 4.74
C LYS A 75 9.63 -8.04 4.78
N ASN A 76 10.14 -7.78 5.98
CA ASN A 76 11.39 -7.06 6.18
C ASN A 76 12.60 -8.02 6.05
N CYS A 77 12.85 -8.56 4.85
CA CYS A 77 13.95 -9.53 4.62
C CYS A 77 14.74 -9.27 3.31
N LYS A 78 15.92 -9.90 3.18
CA LYS A 78 16.89 -9.66 2.09
C LYS A 78 16.46 -10.18 0.69
N LYS A 79 15.44 -11.03 0.61
CA LYS A 79 14.88 -11.56 -0.65
C LYS A 79 13.50 -10.92 -0.89
N PRO A 80 12.98 -10.85 -2.14
CA PRO A 80 11.67 -10.25 -2.39
C PRO A 80 10.62 -10.89 -1.47
N GLY A 81 10.08 -10.08 -0.58
CA GLY A 81 9.19 -10.47 0.51
C GLY A 81 7.76 -10.01 0.30
N HIS A 82 7.28 -9.95 -0.95
CA HIS A 82 5.90 -9.55 -1.26
C HIS A 82 4.90 -10.42 -0.47
N ILE A 83 3.99 -9.79 0.28
CA ILE A 83 2.86 -10.47 0.92
C ILE A 83 1.61 -10.15 0.12
N SER A 84 1.32 -8.85 -0.03
CA SER A 84 0.17 -8.37 -0.78
C SER A 84 0.42 -6.97 -1.34
N ALA A 85 -0.30 -6.56 -2.38
CA ALA A 85 -0.33 -5.17 -2.81
C ALA A 85 -1.63 -4.78 -3.49
N TRP A 86 -2.06 -3.54 -3.30
CA TRP A 86 -3.22 -2.92 -3.94
C TRP A 86 -2.76 -1.68 -4.68
N GLU A 87 -2.99 -1.62 -5.98
CA GLU A 87 -2.48 -0.52 -6.79
C GLU A 87 -3.36 -0.27 -8.00
N ASN A 88 -3.16 0.90 -8.62
CA ASN A 88 -3.79 1.22 -9.89
C ASN A 88 -2.81 1.67 -11.00
N GLU A 89 -1.55 1.26 -10.85
CA GLU A 89 -0.47 1.58 -11.77
C GLU A 89 -0.58 0.72 -13.05
N HIS A 90 -0.58 1.36 -14.21
CA HIS A 90 -0.61 0.65 -15.50
C HIS A 90 0.80 0.17 -15.87
N HIS A 91 1.01 -1.14 -15.92
CA HIS A 91 2.20 -1.72 -16.52
C HIS A 91 2.03 -1.86 -18.04
N LYS A 92 2.79 -1.10 -18.83
CA LYS A 92 2.78 -1.16 -20.31
C LYS A 92 3.46 -2.42 -20.88
N VAL A 93 3.04 -3.67 -20.56
CA VAL A 93 3.43 -4.91 -21.31
C VAL A 93 2.65 -6.19 -20.87
N PRO A 94 2.60 -7.27 -21.68
CA PRO A 94 1.44 -7.80 -22.43
C PRO A 94 0.40 -8.60 -21.60
N HIS A 95 0.34 -8.45 -20.28
CA HIS A 95 -0.73 -9.04 -19.45
C HIS A 95 -1.77 -7.97 -19.09
N SER A 96 -2.16 -7.21 -20.11
CA SER A 96 -3.02 -6.04 -20.03
C SER A 96 -4.41 -6.44 -19.55
N VAL A 97 -4.73 -6.12 -18.30
CA VAL A 97 -6.09 -5.68 -18.00
C VAL A 97 -6.17 -4.22 -18.41
N GLU A 98 -6.22 -3.99 -19.72
CA GLU A 98 -6.40 -2.68 -20.37
C GLU A 98 -7.69 -1.99 -19.89
N SER A 99 -8.56 -2.73 -19.20
CA SER A 99 -9.88 -2.33 -18.70
C SER A 99 -10.02 -2.27 -17.18
N ALA A 100 -8.98 -2.58 -16.38
CA ALA A 100 -9.08 -2.51 -14.92
C ALA A 100 -7.79 -1.94 -14.31
N PRO A 101 -7.71 -0.60 -14.14
CA PRO A 101 -6.54 0.00 -13.53
C PRO A 101 -6.32 -0.55 -12.12
N HIS A 102 -7.38 -0.85 -11.36
CA HIS A 102 -7.26 -1.25 -9.97
C HIS A 102 -7.12 -2.78 -9.81
N HIS A 103 -6.00 -3.22 -9.25
CA HIS A 103 -5.70 -4.63 -9.04
C HIS A 103 -5.07 -4.91 -7.68
N HIS A 104 -5.14 -6.19 -7.32
CA HIS A 104 -4.66 -6.74 -6.07
C HIS A 104 -3.72 -7.93 -6.35
N HIS A 105 -2.47 -7.80 -5.90
CA HIS A 105 -1.47 -8.85 -5.89
C HIS A 105 -1.66 -9.74 -4.68
N HIS A 106 -2.41 -10.81 -4.84
CA HIS A 106 -3.11 -11.46 -3.72
C HIS A 106 -2.41 -12.71 -3.18
N ILE A 107 -1.34 -13.17 -3.84
CA ILE A 107 -0.59 -14.36 -3.45
C ILE A 107 0.78 -13.95 -2.88
N PRO A 108 1.07 -14.25 -1.61
CA PRO A 108 2.40 -14.03 -1.04
C PRO A 108 3.49 -14.68 -1.88
N GLY A 109 4.53 -13.92 -2.20
CA GLY A 109 5.66 -14.39 -3.02
C GLY A 109 5.42 -14.44 -4.54
N GLU A 110 4.18 -14.42 -5.01
CA GLU A 110 3.84 -14.47 -6.44
C GLU A 110 3.22 -13.14 -6.91
N ARG A 111 4.08 -12.11 -7.05
CA ARG A 111 3.61 -10.75 -7.40
C ARG A 111 2.92 -10.70 -8.76
N GLU A 112 3.25 -11.57 -9.70
CA GLU A 112 2.59 -11.66 -11.01
C GLU A 112 1.12 -12.11 -10.94
N LYS A 113 0.69 -12.71 -9.82
CA LYS A 113 -0.70 -13.13 -9.60
C LYS A 113 -1.55 -11.95 -9.16
N LEU A 114 -2.20 -11.34 -10.13
CA LEU A 114 -3.10 -10.20 -9.95
C LEU A 114 -4.55 -10.60 -10.18
N GLN A 115 -5.45 -9.93 -9.47
CA GLN A 115 -6.89 -9.96 -9.71
C GLN A 115 -7.46 -8.55 -9.63
N SER A 116 -8.55 -8.28 -10.35
CA SER A 116 -9.23 -6.99 -10.29
C SER A 116 -9.71 -6.69 -8.86
N ASN A 117 -9.51 -5.46 -8.40
CA ASN A 117 -9.98 -5.02 -7.09
C ASN A 117 -10.48 -3.57 -7.17
N TRP A 118 -11.79 -3.39 -7.17
CA TRP A 118 -12.41 -2.06 -7.23
C TRP A 118 -12.79 -1.49 -5.86
N THR A 119 -12.67 -2.28 -4.80
CA THR A 119 -13.12 -1.94 -3.44
C THR A 119 -12.03 -1.23 -2.64
N ILE A 120 -10.77 -1.65 -2.77
CA ILE A 120 -9.66 -1.11 -1.96
C ILE A 120 -8.91 -0.06 -2.75
N ARG A 121 -9.08 1.23 -2.40
CA ARG A 121 -8.47 2.36 -3.12
C ARG A 121 -7.75 3.39 -2.24
N ASP A 122 -7.88 3.24 -0.95
CA ASP A 122 -7.34 4.16 0.04
C ASP A 122 -6.50 3.42 1.08
N LEU A 123 -5.63 4.19 1.72
CA LEU A 123 -4.69 3.70 2.71
C LEU A 123 -5.40 3.13 3.95
N GLU A 124 -6.52 3.71 4.36
CA GLU A 124 -7.28 3.24 5.52
C GLU A 124 -7.83 1.83 5.32
N SER A 125 -8.39 1.56 4.14
CA SER A 125 -8.87 0.24 3.75
C SER A 125 -7.74 -0.79 3.77
N VAL A 126 -6.57 -0.43 3.24
CA VAL A 126 -5.39 -1.33 3.27
C VAL A 126 -4.90 -1.57 4.69
N LEU A 127 -4.79 -0.52 5.51
CA LEU A 127 -4.37 -0.66 6.91
C LEU A 127 -5.36 -1.51 7.71
N THR A 128 -6.66 -1.38 7.46
CA THR A 128 -7.70 -2.22 8.09
C THR A 128 -7.51 -3.70 7.75
N ILE A 129 -7.20 -4.01 6.49
CA ILE A 129 -6.90 -5.38 6.07
C ILE A 129 -5.65 -5.91 6.77
N VAL A 130 -4.56 -5.13 6.74
CA VAL A 130 -3.29 -5.56 7.33
C VAL A 130 -3.43 -5.74 8.85
N GLU A 131 -4.16 -4.85 9.52
CA GLU A 131 -4.47 -4.93 10.94
C GLU A 131 -5.06 -6.28 11.32
N GLU A 132 -6.03 -6.79 10.54
CA GLU A 132 -6.65 -8.09 10.80
C GLU A 132 -5.61 -9.21 10.91
N PHE A 133 -4.65 -9.26 9.97
CA PHE A 133 -3.65 -10.31 9.93
C PHE A 133 -2.52 -10.12 10.96
N ILE A 134 -2.17 -8.86 11.26
CA ILE A 134 -1.19 -8.56 12.32
C ILE A 134 -1.77 -8.93 13.70
N VAL A 135 -2.98 -8.47 14.01
CA VAL A 135 -3.63 -8.70 15.31
C VAL A 135 -3.98 -10.17 15.52
N SER A 136 -4.52 -10.83 14.48
CA SER A 136 -4.87 -12.25 14.58
C SER A 136 -3.66 -13.20 14.52
N ASN A 137 -2.47 -12.67 14.20
CA ASN A 137 -1.25 -13.43 13.99
C ASN A 137 -1.44 -14.59 13.00
N LYS A 138 -2.18 -14.34 11.91
CA LYS A 138 -2.50 -15.33 10.88
C LYS A 138 -1.70 -15.09 9.62
N GLU A 139 -1.53 -16.17 8.87
CA GLU A 139 -1.04 -16.09 7.50
C GLU A 139 -2.03 -15.30 6.62
N TYR A 140 -1.50 -14.47 5.72
CA TYR A 140 -2.32 -13.73 4.78
C TYR A 140 -3.05 -14.68 3.82
N ASN A 141 -4.36 -14.52 3.71
CA ASN A 141 -5.18 -15.27 2.78
C ASN A 141 -6.21 -14.35 2.11
N SER A 142 -6.04 -14.16 0.81
CA SER A 142 -6.88 -13.26 0.03
C SER A 142 -8.34 -13.71 -0.13
N LYS A 143 -8.69 -14.95 0.23
CA LYS A 143 -10.08 -15.44 0.18
C LYS A 143 -10.95 -14.89 1.31
N LEU A 144 -10.34 -14.26 2.30
CA LEU A 144 -11.02 -13.63 3.42
C LEU A 144 -11.39 -12.15 3.14
N LEU A 145 -11.06 -11.66 1.93
CA LEU A 145 -11.28 -10.31 1.43
C LEU A 145 -12.25 -10.32 0.25
#